data_AF-A0A7R9AJD0-F1
#
_entry.id   AF-A0A7R9AJD0-F1
#
_cell.length_a   1.000
_cell.length_b   1.000
_cell.length_c   1.000
_cell.angle_alpha   90.00
_cell.angle_beta   90.00
_cell.angle_gamma   90.00
#
_symmetry.space_group_name_H-M   'P 1'
#
loop_
_entity.id
_entity.type
_entity.pdbx_description
1 polymer ?
#
loop_
_entity_poly.entity_id
_entity_poly.type
_entity_poly.pdbx_seq_one_letter_code
_entity_poly.pdbx_strand_id
1 'polypeptide(L)'
;MAYPRPAEVEAAKKDAKVNVMQQPGFNVGYVGYNTKKIPKLEVRQALDMAINKDAIINAVYQGAGTKATNPMPPTQWSYNKNIKDAPYNPEKAKELLKKAGAENLELTLWQLPVQRPYNPNGKLMTEMIQSDWAKIGVKAKIQTYEWAEYLKRAKTGEHDVITVGWTGDNGDPDNWLGALLSCEAIGGNNYAQWCNKEFNDLVTQGKQTTDTKKRTALYEKAQ
;
A
#
# COMPACT_ATOMS: atom_id res chain seq x y z
N MET A 1 5.57 -15.02 15.71
CA MET A 1 5.38 -15.95 14.58
C MET A 1 6.21 -15.42 13.42
N ALA A 2 7.09 -16.23 12.83
CA ALA A 2 7.90 -15.83 11.69
C ALA A 2 7.08 -15.95 10.40
N TYR A 3 7.24 -15.00 9.48
CA TYR A 3 6.61 -15.01 8.16
C TYR A 3 7.71 -15.28 7.13
N PRO A 4 7.99 -16.55 6.81
CA PRO A 4 9.06 -16.91 5.90
C PRO A 4 8.76 -16.43 4.47
N ARG A 5 9.80 -16.29 3.66
CA ARG A 5 9.62 -16.00 2.23
C ARG A 5 8.92 -17.16 1.55
N PRO A 6 8.15 -16.92 0.47
CA PRO A 6 7.48 -18.00 -0.25
C PRO A 6 8.39 -19.16 -0.67
N ALA A 7 9.62 -18.88 -1.11
CA ALA A 7 10.60 -19.92 -1.44
C ALA A 7 11.01 -20.80 -0.25
N GLU A 8 11.04 -20.25 0.96
CA GLU A 8 11.37 -20.98 2.20
C GLU A 8 10.20 -21.86 2.65
N VAL A 9 8.95 -21.46 2.34
CA VAL A 9 7.74 -22.24 2.66
C VAL A 9 7.76 -23.60 1.96
N GLU A 10 8.14 -23.63 0.68
CA GLU A 10 8.19 -24.90 -0.08
C GLU A 10 9.28 -25.86 0.44
N ALA A 11 10.39 -25.33 0.96
CA ALA A 11 11.39 -26.14 1.64
C ALA A 11 10.87 -26.65 2.99
N ALA A 12 10.23 -25.77 3.78
CA ALA A 12 9.68 -26.10 5.09
C ALA A 12 8.58 -27.18 5.04
N LYS A 13 7.73 -27.17 4.00
CA LYS A 13 6.69 -28.20 3.80
C LYS A 13 7.25 -29.61 3.62
N LYS A 14 8.52 -29.75 3.23
CA LYS A 14 9.19 -31.05 3.06
C LYS A 14 9.82 -31.57 4.35
N ASP A 15 9.96 -30.73 5.37
CA ASP A 15 10.52 -31.12 6.65
C ASP A 15 9.40 -31.65 7.57
N ALA A 16 9.46 -32.95 7.89
CA ALA A 16 8.51 -33.61 8.76
C ALA A 16 8.49 -33.06 10.21
N LYS A 17 9.51 -32.28 10.60
CA LYS A 17 9.59 -31.62 11.92
C LYS A 17 8.95 -30.23 11.94
N VAL A 18 8.57 -29.70 10.77
CA VAL A 18 8.02 -28.34 10.65
C VAL A 18 6.55 -28.41 10.27
N ASN A 19 5.71 -27.81 11.10
CA ASN A 19 4.30 -27.62 10.77
C ASN A 19 4.11 -26.26 10.08
N VAL A 20 3.83 -26.28 8.77
CA VAL A 20 3.55 -25.07 7.99
C VAL A 20 2.06 -24.73 8.12
N MET A 21 1.75 -23.73 8.94
CA MET A 21 0.39 -23.19 9.06
C MET A 21 0.13 -22.11 8.02
N GLN A 22 -1.05 -22.13 7.39
CA GLN A 22 -1.47 -21.14 6.39
C GLN A 22 -2.89 -20.67 6.68
N GLN A 23 -3.12 -19.36 6.56
CA GLN A 23 -4.43 -18.73 6.66
C GLN A 23 -4.48 -17.47 5.78
N PRO A 24 -5.67 -17.01 5.37
CA PRO A 24 -5.82 -15.69 4.74
C PRO A 24 -5.25 -14.57 5.61
N GLY A 25 -4.45 -13.70 5.02
CA GLY A 25 -3.83 -12.59 5.74
C GLY A 25 -4.83 -11.48 6.07
N PHE A 26 -4.85 -11.04 7.33
CA PHE A 26 -5.54 -9.81 7.73
C PHE A 26 -4.61 -8.60 7.58
N ASN A 27 -4.05 -8.42 6.38
CA ASN A 27 -3.00 -7.46 6.08
C ASN A 27 -3.15 -6.86 4.67
N VAL A 28 -2.46 -5.74 4.41
CA VAL A 28 -2.36 -5.12 3.09
C VAL A 28 -0.98 -4.48 2.93
N GLY A 29 -0.36 -4.65 1.77
CA GLY A 29 0.86 -3.94 1.37
C GLY A 29 0.51 -2.86 0.36
N TYR A 30 1.12 -1.68 0.46
CA TYR A 30 0.81 -0.55 -0.42
C TYR A 30 2.02 0.35 -0.67
N VAL A 31 1.88 1.15 -1.72
CA VAL A 31 2.77 2.28 -2.04
C VAL A 31 2.08 3.56 -1.57
N GLY A 32 2.68 4.25 -0.60
CA GLY A 32 2.18 5.53 -0.10
C GLY A 32 2.83 6.71 -0.82
N TYR A 33 2.05 7.55 -1.49
CA TYR A 33 2.51 8.79 -2.10
C TYR A 33 2.37 9.93 -1.10
N ASN A 34 3.46 10.64 -0.76
CA ASN A 34 3.37 11.82 0.08
C ASN A 34 2.70 12.96 -0.70
N THR A 35 1.44 13.24 -0.41
CA THR A 35 0.63 14.20 -1.18
C THR A 35 1.06 15.66 -0.99
N LYS A 36 1.90 15.95 0.01
CA LYS A 36 2.53 17.29 0.14
C LYS A 36 3.65 17.49 -0.87
N LYS A 37 4.32 16.41 -1.30
CA LYS A 37 5.41 16.43 -2.27
C LYS A 37 4.98 16.06 -3.68
N ILE A 38 3.95 15.21 -3.80
CA ILE A 38 3.31 14.81 -5.06
C ILE A 38 1.83 15.24 -5.03
N PRO A 39 1.55 16.56 -5.10
CA PRO A 39 0.20 17.09 -4.87
C PRO A 39 -0.76 16.83 -6.04
N LYS A 40 -0.25 16.74 -7.28
CA LYS A 40 -1.06 16.52 -8.48
C LYS A 40 -1.62 15.09 -8.51
N LEU A 41 -2.94 14.98 -8.61
CA LEU A 41 -3.63 13.68 -8.65
C LEU A 41 -3.21 12.86 -9.87
N GLU A 42 -3.06 13.53 -11.01
CA GLU A 42 -2.70 12.94 -12.29
C GLU A 42 -1.32 12.29 -12.24
N VAL A 43 -0.38 12.87 -11.47
CA VAL A 43 0.95 12.28 -11.26
C VAL A 43 0.83 10.99 -10.43
N ARG A 44 0.04 11.00 -9.35
CA ARG A 44 -0.18 9.78 -8.54
C ARG A 44 -0.88 8.68 -9.33
N GLN A 45 -1.86 9.04 -10.16
CA GLN A 45 -2.55 8.10 -11.06
C GLN A 45 -1.58 7.53 -12.10
N ALA A 46 -0.72 8.35 -12.70
CA ALA A 46 0.29 7.88 -13.64
C ALA A 46 1.26 6.88 -12.98
N LEU A 47 1.73 7.20 -11.77
CA LEU A 47 2.63 6.31 -11.01
C LEU A 47 1.96 4.97 -10.68
N ASP A 48 0.70 4.95 -10.23
CA ASP A 48 -0.01 3.69 -9.93
C ASP A 48 -0.29 2.85 -11.18
N MET A 49 -0.78 3.48 -12.26
CA MET A 49 -1.06 2.80 -13.53
C MET A 49 0.18 2.20 -14.19
N ALA A 50 1.37 2.74 -13.91
CA ALA A 50 2.61 2.22 -14.46
C ALA A 50 3.18 1.02 -13.69
N ILE A 51 2.61 0.64 -12.54
CA ILE A 51 3.09 -0.52 -11.76
C ILE A 51 2.41 -1.78 -12.26
N ASN A 52 3.20 -2.78 -12.70
CA ASN A 52 2.68 -4.09 -13.06
C ASN A 52 2.45 -4.93 -11.79
N LYS A 53 1.29 -4.72 -11.16
CA LYS A 53 0.90 -5.41 -9.92
C LYS A 53 0.87 -6.94 -10.08
N ASP A 54 0.44 -7.45 -11.23
CA ASP A 54 0.38 -8.90 -11.48
C ASP A 54 1.80 -9.52 -11.56
N ALA A 55 2.76 -8.83 -12.19
CA ALA A 55 4.15 -9.24 -12.20
C ALA A 55 4.76 -9.26 -10.78
N ILE A 56 4.46 -8.25 -9.96
CA ILE A 56 4.91 -8.18 -8.57
C ILE A 56 4.32 -9.34 -7.76
N ILE A 57 3.02 -9.64 -7.88
CA ILE A 57 2.39 -10.77 -7.20
C ILE A 57 3.10 -12.08 -7.57
N ASN A 58 3.37 -12.30 -8.85
CA ASN A 58 4.04 -13.52 -9.31
C ASN A 58 5.48 -13.64 -8.79
N ALA A 59 6.28 -12.57 -8.88
CA ALA A 59 7.69 -12.60 -8.54
C ALA A 59 7.98 -12.53 -7.03
N VAL A 60 7.27 -11.64 -6.32
CA VAL A 60 7.50 -11.34 -4.89
C VAL A 60 6.70 -12.28 -4.00
N TYR A 61 5.43 -12.52 -4.33
CA TYR A 61 4.52 -13.29 -3.48
C TYR A 61 4.40 -14.76 -3.89
N GLN A 62 4.72 -15.12 -5.14
CA GLN A 62 4.77 -16.52 -5.62
C GLN A 62 3.48 -17.31 -5.30
N GLY A 63 2.31 -16.68 -5.50
CA GLY A 63 1.01 -17.29 -5.21
C GLY A 63 0.54 -17.16 -3.75
N ALA A 64 1.37 -16.66 -2.84
CA ALA A 64 1.02 -16.42 -1.43
C ALA A 64 0.38 -15.04 -1.17
N GLY A 65 -0.11 -14.37 -2.23
CA GLY A 65 -0.74 -13.05 -2.14
C GLY A 65 -1.69 -12.81 -3.30
N THR A 66 -2.60 -11.87 -3.11
CA THR A 66 -3.60 -11.47 -4.12
C THR A 66 -3.54 -9.97 -4.35
N LYS A 67 -3.90 -9.53 -5.56
CA LYS A 67 -4.00 -8.10 -5.87
C LYS A 67 -5.06 -7.42 -4.99
N ALA A 68 -4.68 -6.31 -4.36
CA ALA A 68 -5.58 -5.49 -3.55
C ALA A 68 -6.24 -4.42 -4.42
N THR A 69 -7.54 -4.16 -4.19
CA THR A 69 -8.28 -3.04 -4.80
C THR A 69 -8.73 -1.99 -3.78
N ASN A 70 -8.60 -2.31 -2.48
CA ASN A 70 -9.04 -1.49 -1.36
C ASN A 70 -7.91 -1.33 -0.33
N PRO A 71 -7.95 -0.33 0.56
CA PRO A 71 -6.96 -0.12 1.62
C PRO A 71 -7.05 -1.13 2.79
N MET A 72 -7.84 -2.19 2.65
CA MET A 72 -8.07 -3.24 3.66
C MET A 72 -8.31 -4.60 2.96
N PRO A 73 -8.11 -5.75 3.63
CA PRO A 73 -8.27 -7.06 3.01
C PRO A 73 -9.76 -7.43 2.80
N PRO A 74 -10.08 -8.32 1.84
CA PRO A 74 -11.46 -8.82 1.58
C PRO A 74 -12.13 -9.51 2.76
N THR A 75 -11.36 -9.92 3.76
CA THR A 75 -11.84 -10.52 5.01
C THR A 75 -12.40 -9.49 6.00
N GLN A 76 -12.25 -8.20 5.75
CA GLN A 76 -12.85 -7.14 6.56
C GLN A 76 -14.35 -7.00 6.23
N TRP A 77 -15.21 -6.88 7.25
CA TRP A 77 -16.67 -6.96 7.11
C TRP A 77 -17.31 -5.79 6.33
N SER A 78 -16.59 -4.68 6.18
CA SER A 78 -17.03 -3.51 5.41
C SER A 78 -16.34 -3.38 4.04
N TYR A 79 -15.70 -4.44 3.55
CA TYR A 79 -14.95 -4.39 2.28
C TYR A 79 -15.87 -4.09 1.09
N ASN A 80 -15.57 -3.01 0.35
CA ASN A 80 -16.33 -2.64 -0.84
C ASN A 80 -15.89 -3.50 -2.04
N LYS A 81 -16.78 -4.40 -2.47
CA LYS A 81 -16.53 -5.34 -3.58
C LYS A 81 -16.66 -4.72 -4.97
N ASN A 82 -17.20 -3.50 -5.07
CA ASN A 82 -17.49 -2.85 -6.35
C ASN A 82 -16.33 -1.99 -6.87
N ILE A 83 -15.32 -1.72 -6.03
CA ILE A 83 -14.15 -0.93 -6.41
C ILE A 83 -13.27 -1.73 -7.36
N LYS A 84 -12.89 -1.09 -8.46
CA LYS A 84 -11.99 -1.65 -9.47
C LYS A 84 -10.67 -0.90 -9.43
N ASP A 85 -9.60 -1.67 -9.43
CA ASP A 85 -8.24 -1.13 -9.50
C ASP A 85 -7.98 -0.44 -10.85
N ALA A 86 -7.04 0.51 -10.85
CA ALA A 86 -6.57 1.12 -12.08
C ALA A 86 -5.88 0.06 -12.95
N PRO A 87 -6.16 0.02 -14.28
CA PRO A 87 -5.50 -0.93 -15.16
C PRO A 87 -4.01 -0.55 -15.33
N TYR A 88 -3.16 -1.56 -15.42
CA TYR A 88 -1.77 -1.38 -15.82
C TYR A 88 -1.69 -0.80 -17.24
N ASN A 89 -1.23 0.43 -17.38
CA ASN A 89 -1.13 1.12 -18.65
C ASN A 89 0.01 2.17 -18.67
N PRO A 90 1.25 1.75 -18.96
CA PRO A 90 2.40 2.64 -19.02
C PRO A 90 2.28 3.76 -20.06
N GLU A 91 1.63 3.51 -21.20
CA GLU A 91 1.45 4.54 -22.23
C GLU A 91 0.50 5.64 -21.75
N LYS A 92 -0.60 5.26 -21.08
CA LYS A 92 -1.50 6.25 -20.47
C LYS A 92 -0.84 7.02 -19.32
N ALA A 93 0.02 6.35 -18.55
CA ALA A 93 0.79 6.99 -17.50
C ALA A 93 1.72 8.09 -18.06
N LYS A 94 2.43 7.83 -19.17
CA LYS A 94 3.25 8.86 -19.85
C LYS A 94 2.40 10.06 -20.28
N GLU A 95 1.23 9.83 -20.86
CA GLU A 95 0.32 10.92 -21.26
C GLU A 95 -0.12 11.76 -20.06
N LEU A 96 -0.46 11.13 -18.94
CA LEU A 96 -0.86 11.81 -17.71
C LEU A 96 0.28 12.64 -17.12
N LEU A 97 1.51 12.10 -17.09
CA LEU A 97 2.69 12.86 -16.67
C LEU A 97 2.93 14.09 -17.55
N LYS A 98 2.80 13.95 -18.87
CA LYS A 98 2.91 15.07 -19.80
C LYS A 98 1.85 16.14 -19.56
N LYS A 99 0.58 15.73 -19.44
CA LYS A 99 -0.52 16.66 -19.14
C LYS A 99 -0.34 17.36 -17.79
N ALA A 100 0.23 16.67 -16.82
CA ALA A 100 0.55 17.23 -15.51
C ALA A 100 1.83 18.10 -15.50
N GLY A 101 2.59 18.16 -16.60
CA GLY A 101 3.89 18.85 -16.67
C GLY A 101 4.96 18.21 -15.79
N ALA A 102 4.99 16.88 -15.72
CA ALA A 102 5.85 16.08 -14.83
C ALA A 102 6.67 15.01 -15.58
N GLU A 103 7.04 15.26 -16.84
CA GLU A 103 7.76 14.29 -17.71
C GLU A 103 9.18 13.94 -17.20
N ASN A 104 9.81 14.84 -16.44
CA ASN A 104 11.15 14.65 -15.88
C ASN A 104 11.13 14.43 -14.36
N LEU A 105 10.10 13.75 -13.86
CA LEU A 105 9.93 13.54 -12.42
C LEU A 105 11.07 12.68 -11.85
N GLU A 106 11.77 13.24 -10.87
CA GLU A 106 12.71 12.52 -10.02
C GLU A 106 12.14 12.46 -8.59
N LEU A 107 12.21 11.29 -7.96
CA LEU A 107 11.68 11.08 -6.61
C LEU A 107 12.48 10.06 -5.84
N THR A 108 12.33 10.07 -4.52
CA THR A 108 12.80 9.04 -3.61
C THR A 108 11.74 7.95 -3.44
N LEU A 109 12.14 6.69 -3.60
CA LEU A 109 11.29 5.52 -3.37
C LEU A 109 11.85 4.73 -2.19
N TRP A 110 11.14 4.77 -1.08
CA TRP A 110 11.60 4.11 0.13
C TRP A 110 11.30 2.62 0.09
N GLN A 111 12.38 1.85 0.19
CA GLN A 111 12.38 0.39 0.22
C GLN A 111 12.23 -0.09 1.66
N LEU A 112 11.23 -0.93 1.88
CA LEU A 112 11.04 -1.66 3.13
C LEU A 112 12.28 -2.53 3.46
N PRO A 113 12.97 -2.30 4.59
CA PRO A 113 14.26 -2.94 4.92
C PRO A 113 14.11 -4.37 5.44
N VAL A 114 12.92 -4.75 5.93
CA VAL A 114 12.66 -5.99 6.65
C VAL A 114 11.48 -6.74 6.04
N GLN A 115 11.47 -8.07 6.21
CA GLN A 115 10.33 -8.90 5.81
C GLN A 115 9.12 -8.56 6.68
N ARG A 116 7.94 -8.48 6.06
CA ARG A 116 6.68 -8.18 6.75
C ARG A 116 5.57 -9.12 6.26
N PRO A 117 4.50 -9.34 7.06
CA PRO A 117 3.39 -10.21 6.66
C PRO A 117 2.72 -9.80 5.35
N TYR A 118 2.77 -8.51 5.03
CA TYR A 118 2.20 -7.92 3.82
C TYR A 118 3.21 -7.77 2.67
N ASN A 119 4.50 -7.99 2.91
CA ASN A 119 5.56 -7.87 1.89
C ASN A 119 6.77 -8.74 2.27
N PRO A 120 6.92 -9.93 1.66
CA PRO A 120 8.00 -10.86 1.99
C PRO A 120 9.38 -10.44 1.42
N ASN A 121 9.41 -9.57 0.41
CA ASN A 121 10.65 -9.11 -0.21
C ASN A 121 10.55 -7.66 -0.68
N GLY A 122 10.72 -6.74 0.29
CA GLY A 122 10.68 -5.29 0.05
C GLY A 122 11.66 -4.84 -1.03
N LYS A 123 12.88 -5.36 -1.04
CA LYS A 123 13.92 -5.04 -2.04
C LYS A 123 13.45 -5.35 -3.46
N LEU A 124 13.03 -6.59 -3.71
CA LEU A 124 12.60 -7.01 -5.05
C LEU A 124 11.39 -6.20 -5.52
N MET A 125 10.38 -6.00 -4.66
CA MET A 125 9.21 -5.18 -5.00
C MET A 125 9.61 -3.76 -5.41
N THR A 126 10.47 -3.10 -4.63
CA THR A 126 10.91 -1.73 -4.89
C THR A 126 11.74 -1.62 -6.16
N GLU A 127 12.60 -2.61 -6.47
CA GLU A 127 13.36 -2.67 -7.73
C GLU A 127 12.43 -2.86 -8.95
N MET A 128 11.38 -3.66 -8.82
CA MET A 128 10.37 -3.84 -9.88
C MET A 128 9.59 -2.54 -10.14
N ILE A 129 9.14 -1.87 -9.07
CA ILE A 129 8.45 -0.57 -9.19
C ILE A 129 9.38 0.47 -9.84
N GLN A 130 10.65 0.55 -9.42
CA GLN A 130 11.64 1.44 -10.03
C GLN A 130 11.80 1.15 -11.54
N SER A 131 11.91 -0.12 -11.93
CA SER A 131 12.02 -0.53 -13.34
C SER A 131 10.77 -0.15 -14.14
N ASP A 132 9.59 -0.33 -13.57
CA ASP A 132 8.31 0.03 -14.19
C ASP A 132 8.17 1.55 -14.39
N TRP A 133 8.56 2.34 -13.39
CA TRP A 133 8.55 3.81 -13.48
C TRP A 133 9.60 4.35 -14.45
N ALA A 134 10.74 3.70 -14.61
CA ALA A 134 11.73 4.08 -15.62
C ALA A 134 11.16 4.00 -17.05
N LYS A 135 10.24 3.06 -17.33
CA LYS A 135 9.58 2.92 -18.65
C LYS A 135 8.72 4.12 -19.02
N ILE A 136 8.29 4.92 -18.04
CA ILE A 136 7.49 6.13 -18.23
C ILE A 136 8.30 7.43 -18.03
N GLY A 137 9.63 7.32 -17.90
CA GLY A 137 10.54 8.47 -17.75
C GLY A 137 10.73 8.95 -16.30
N VAL A 138 10.12 8.30 -15.31
CA VAL A 138 10.28 8.66 -13.89
C VAL A 138 11.57 8.05 -13.35
N LYS A 139 12.43 8.89 -12.76
CA LYS A 139 13.66 8.43 -12.10
C LYS A 139 13.43 8.29 -10.60
N ALA A 140 13.25 7.05 -10.16
CA ALA A 140 13.13 6.76 -8.73
C ALA A 140 14.49 6.40 -8.12
N LYS A 141 14.91 7.13 -7.09
CA LYS A 141 16.08 6.80 -6.28
C LYS A 141 15.66 5.96 -5.09
N ILE A 142 16.09 4.71 -5.05
CA ILE A 142 15.81 3.81 -3.92
C ILE A 142 16.58 4.30 -2.69
N GLN A 143 15.88 4.40 -1.57
CA GLN A 143 16.45 4.71 -0.26
C GLN A 143 15.91 3.74 0.78
N THR A 144 16.71 3.44 1.78
CA THR A 144 16.27 2.62 2.91
C THR A 144 16.99 3.04 4.18
N TYR A 145 16.44 2.65 5.31
CA TYR A 145 16.92 2.96 6.65
C TYR A 145 16.75 1.71 7.53
N GLU A 146 17.36 1.71 8.71
CA GLU A 146 16.96 0.77 9.76
C GLU A 146 15.44 0.95 10.06
N TRP A 147 14.72 -0.13 10.40
CA TRP A 147 13.26 -0.12 10.46
C TRP A 147 12.66 0.91 11.42
N ALA A 148 13.22 1.09 12.62
CA ALA A 148 12.70 2.08 13.57
C ALA A 148 12.90 3.50 13.04
N GLU A 149 14.07 3.76 12.44
CA GLU A 149 14.37 5.05 11.80
C GLU A 149 13.51 5.29 10.55
N TYR A 150 13.28 4.24 9.75
CA TYR A 150 12.40 4.26 8.58
C TYR A 150 11.00 4.74 8.97
N LEU A 151 10.42 4.17 10.02
CA LEU A 151 9.11 4.60 10.52
C LEU A 151 9.15 6.02 11.08
N LYS A 152 10.15 6.35 11.89
CA LYS A 152 10.27 7.68 12.51
C LYS A 152 10.33 8.80 11.46
N ARG A 153 11.15 8.63 10.42
CA ARG A 153 11.28 9.60 9.33
C ARG A 153 10.06 9.61 8.39
N ALA A 154 9.39 8.47 8.23
CA ALA A 154 8.16 8.42 7.45
C ALA A 154 7.03 9.24 8.11
N LYS A 155 6.96 9.21 9.46
CA LYS A 155 5.99 10.01 10.24
C LYS A 155 6.19 11.51 10.02
N THR A 156 7.44 11.96 9.92
CA THR A 156 7.79 13.36 9.63
C THR A 156 7.65 13.74 8.15
N GLY A 157 7.34 12.78 7.27
CA GLY A 157 7.07 13.01 5.85
C GLY A 157 8.33 13.25 5.01
N GLU A 158 9.48 12.70 5.42
CA GLU A 158 10.75 12.87 4.70
C GLU A 158 10.76 12.18 3.32
N HIS A 159 9.95 11.14 3.12
CA HIS A 159 9.84 10.41 1.84
C HIS A 159 9.00 11.16 0.80
N ASP A 160 9.30 10.92 -0.48
CA ASP A 160 8.38 11.25 -1.58
C ASP A 160 7.38 10.11 -1.78
N VAL A 161 7.90 8.88 -1.82
CA VAL A 161 7.12 7.65 -1.94
C VAL A 161 7.66 6.57 -1.00
N ILE A 162 6.77 5.77 -0.42
CA ILE A 162 7.11 4.74 0.55
C ILE A 162 6.46 3.40 0.23
N THR A 163 7.20 2.30 0.35
CA THR A 163 6.62 0.95 0.38
C THR A 163 6.42 0.53 1.83
N VAL A 164 5.19 0.18 2.20
CA VAL A 164 4.82 -0.17 3.58
C VAL A 164 3.55 -1.02 3.56
N GLY A 165 2.98 -1.29 4.73
CA GLY A 165 1.73 -2.01 4.84
C GLY A 165 1.23 -2.03 6.26
N TRP A 166 0.09 -2.67 6.44
CA TRP A 166 -0.60 -2.79 7.72
C TRP A 166 -1.08 -4.21 7.96
N THR A 167 -1.20 -4.59 9.22
CA THR A 167 -1.88 -5.82 9.67
C THR A 167 -2.90 -5.37 10.69
N GLY A 168 -4.16 -5.74 10.53
CA GLY A 168 -5.22 -5.21 11.36
C GLY A 168 -5.09 -5.67 12.81
N ASP A 169 -5.29 -4.74 13.75
CA ASP A 169 -4.99 -4.97 15.17
C ASP A 169 -6.21 -5.45 15.98
N ASN A 170 -7.41 -5.02 15.59
CA ASN A 170 -8.62 -5.16 16.41
C ASN A 170 -9.85 -5.67 15.64
N GLY A 171 -9.70 -6.01 14.36
CA GLY A 171 -10.81 -6.45 13.50
C GLY A 171 -11.74 -5.34 13.00
N ASP A 172 -11.55 -4.08 13.39
CA ASP A 172 -12.45 -2.98 13.05
C ASP A 172 -11.97 -2.21 11.78
N PRO A 173 -12.87 -1.78 10.87
CA PRO A 173 -12.51 -1.00 9.69
C PRO A 173 -11.83 0.34 10.01
N ASP A 174 -12.10 0.94 11.17
CA ASP A 174 -11.44 2.17 11.63
C ASP A 174 -9.92 2.00 11.75
N ASN A 175 -9.45 0.80 12.12
CA ASN A 175 -8.02 0.49 12.19
C ASN A 175 -7.33 0.48 10.82
N TRP A 176 -8.09 0.55 9.73
CA TRP A 176 -7.58 0.74 8.36
C TRP A 176 -7.80 2.17 7.90
N LEU A 177 -9.06 2.59 7.75
CA LEU A 177 -9.41 3.86 7.12
C LEU A 177 -9.10 5.06 8.02
N GLY A 178 -9.45 4.95 9.31
CA GLY A 178 -9.19 5.99 10.30
C GLY A 178 -7.70 6.06 10.65
N ALA A 179 -7.12 4.93 11.07
CA ALA A 179 -5.75 4.89 11.57
C ALA A 179 -4.67 5.18 10.51
N LEU A 180 -4.95 4.94 9.22
CA LEU A 180 -3.95 5.09 8.16
C LEU A 180 -4.19 6.28 7.22
N LEU A 181 -5.44 6.79 7.12
CA LEU A 181 -5.79 7.78 6.09
C LEU A 181 -6.58 8.98 6.62
N SER A 182 -7.01 9.00 7.89
CA SER A 182 -7.64 10.19 8.47
C SER A 182 -6.66 11.36 8.56
N CYS A 183 -7.21 12.57 8.69
CA CYS A 183 -6.40 13.77 8.88
C CYS A 183 -5.66 13.75 10.23
N GLU A 184 -6.28 13.18 11.28
CA GLU A 184 -5.68 13.03 12.61
C GLU A 184 -4.48 12.05 12.59
N ALA A 185 -4.47 11.09 11.67
CA ALA A 185 -3.39 10.13 11.52
C ALA A 185 -2.10 10.73 10.90
N ILE A 186 -2.10 11.98 10.44
CA ILE A 186 -0.90 12.68 9.95
C ILE A 186 0.07 12.92 11.11
N GLY A 187 1.36 12.64 10.89
CA GLY A 187 2.35 12.55 11.98
C GLY A 187 2.34 11.21 12.73
N GLY A 188 1.31 10.40 12.49
CA GLY A 188 1.20 9.00 12.87
C GLY A 188 1.36 8.07 11.65
N ASN A 189 0.43 7.13 11.46
CA ASN A 189 0.55 6.10 10.43
C ASN A 189 0.11 6.56 9.02
N ASN A 190 -0.41 7.79 8.87
CA ASN A 190 -0.72 8.36 7.57
C ASN A 190 0.54 8.87 6.86
N TYR A 191 1.29 7.91 6.30
CA TYR A 191 2.48 8.19 5.51
C TYR A 191 2.17 8.83 4.15
N ALA A 192 0.91 8.79 3.68
CA ALA A 192 0.51 9.55 2.50
C ALA A 192 0.48 11.06 2.76
N GLN A 193 0.52 11.51 4.03
CA GLN A 193 0.39 12.91 4.41
C GLN A 193 -0.87 13.56 3.81
N TRP A 194 -1.90 12.73 3.60
CA TRP A 194 -3.10 13.08 2.88
C TRP A 194 -4.22 13.40 3.86
N CYS A 195 -4.89 14.52 3.62
CA CYS A 195 -6.08 14.92 4.37
C CYS A 195 -7.15 15.38 3.38
N ASN A 196 -8.30 14.74 3.44
CA ASN A 196 -9.48 15.11 2.68
C ASN A 196 -10.67 15.20 3.64
N LYS A 197 -11.40 16.31 3.58
CA LYS A 197 -12.48 16.59 4.51
C LYS A 197 -13.60 15.56 4.41
N GLU A 198 -14.05 15.22 3.20
CA GLU A 198 -15.16 14.29 3.00
C GLU A 198 -14.82 12.89 3.50
N PHE A 199 -13.62 12.40 3.20
CA PHE A 199 -13.13 11.14 3.74
C PHE A 199 -13.07 11.18 5.27
N ASN A 200 -12.51 12.24 5.85
CA ASN A 200 -12.37 12.38 7.29
C ASN A 200 -13.74 12.40 7.99
N ASP A 201 -14.72 13.08 7.41
CA ASP A 201 -16.09 13.13 7.93
C ASP A 201 -16.73 11.73 7.93
N LEU A 202 -16.53 10.93 6.87
CA LEU A 202 -17.05 9.57 6.75
C LEU A 202 -16.45 8.64 7.81
N VAL A 203 -15.12 8.62 7.97
CA VAL A 203 -14.46 7.74 8.95
C VAL A 203 -14.77 8.15 10.39
N THR A 204 -14.87 9.46 10.66
CA THR A 204 -15.25 9.98 11.98
C THR A 204 -16.68 9.56 12.35
N GLN A 205 -17.63 9.71 11.43
CA GLN A 205 -19.01 9.24 11.63
C GLN A 205 -19.07 7.72 11.78
N GLY A 206 -18.29 6.97 10.98
CA GLY A 206 -18.19 5.52 11.06
C GLY A 206 -17.72 5.02 12.42
N LYS A 207 -16.76 5.75 13.03
CA LYS A 207 -16.24 5.47 14.38
C LYS A 207 -17.24 5.77 15.50
N GLN A 208 -18.10 6.77 15.32
CA GLN A 208 -19.11 7.18 16.31
C GLN A 208 -20.44 6.42 16.20
N THR A 209 -20.66 5.69 15.10
CA THR A 209 -21.89 4.94 14.85
C THR A 209 -21.77 3.52 15.40
N THR A 210 -22.78 3.02 16.10
CA THR A 210 -22.81 1.64 16.64
C THR A 210 -23.52 0.64 15.74
N ASP A 211 -24.50 1.09 14.94
CA ASP A 211 -25.22 0.24 13.99
C ASP A 211 -24.30 -0.22 12.86
N THR A 212 -24.04 -1.53 12.78
CA THR A 212 -23.08 -2.11 11.83
C THR A 212 -23.44 -1.82 10.38
N LYS A 213 -24.72 -1.83 10.00
CA LYS A 213 -25.12 -1.58 8.60
C LYS A 213 -24.85 -0.14 8.19
N LYS A 214 -25.15 0.83 9.07
CA LYS A 214 -24.83 2.24 8.86
C LYS A 214 -23.32 2.46 8.80
N ARG A 215 -22.55 1.80 9.67
CA ARG A 215 -21.07 1.82 9.61
C ARG A 215 -20.55 1.26 8.28
N THR A 216 -21.08 0.12 7.81
CA THR A 216 -20.70 -0.48 6.54
C THR A 216 -20.86 0.53 5.40
N ALA A 217 -22.01 1.19 5.30
CA ALA A 217 -22.27 2.17 4.24
C ALA A 217 -21.29 3.37 4.29
N LEU A 218 -20.94 3.83 5.49
CA LEU A 218 -19.96 4.91 5.66
C LEU A 218 -18.55 4.47 5.22
N TYR A 219 -18.12 3.28 5.62
CA TYR A 219 -16.79 2.76 5.25
C TYR A 219 -16.71 2.33 3.78
N GLU A 220 -17.79 1.81 3.19
CA GLU A 220 -17.84 1.50 1.75
C GLU A 220 -17.73 2.75 0.89
N LYS A 221 -18.28 3.89 1.35
CA LYS A 221 -18.16 5.19 0.67
C LYS A 221 -16.77 5.83 0.87
N ALA A 222 -16.10 5.53 1.97
CA ALA A 222 -14.75 6.04 2.25
C ALA A 222 -13.65 5.30 1.48
N GLN A 223 -13.90 4.04 1.08
CA GLN A 223 -13.04 3.27 0.18
C GLN A 223 -13.14 3.83 -1.25
#